data_AF-A0A969FPH6-F1
#
_entry.id   AF-A0A969FPH6-F1
#
_cell.length_a   1.000
_cell.length_b   1.000
_cell.length_c   1.000
_cell.angle_alpha   90.00
_cell.angle_beta   90.00
_cell.angle_gamma   90.00
#
_symmetry.space_group_name_H-M   'P 1'
#
loop_
_entity.id
_entity.type
_entity.pdbx_description
1 polymer ?
#
loop_
_entity_poly.entity_id
_entity_poly.type
_entity_poly.pdbx_seq_one_letter_code
_entity_poly.pdbx_strand_id
1 'polypeptide(L)'
;MTCHARQETQAHVAISLHSLDDVGCGQCHDPHAASENMLRQKPTALCTSCHTNVAAQFALPRHHPTMGENACAGCHDPHGSKNERAARARARKRAWRVTPTSRDRTSTRTT
;
A
#
# COMPACT_ATOMS: atom_id res chain seq x y z
N MET A 1 -13.11 -4.65 -18.01
CA MET A 1 -12.48 -3.45 -17.40
C MET A 1 -11.59 -2.77 -18.44
N THR A 2 -12.05 -1.77 -19.19
CA THR A 2 -11.28 -1.11 -20.27
C THR A 2 -10.53 0.16 -19.83
N CYS A 3 -10.97 0.82 -18.75
CA CYS A 3 -10.42 2.11 -18.32
C CYS A 3 -9.28 2.01 -17.27
N HIS A 4 -9.27 0.97 -16.43
CA HIS A 4 -8.21 0.76 -15.42
C HIS A 4 -7.28 -0.44 -15.73
N ALA A 5 -7.37 -1.00 -16.94
CA ALA A 5 -6.64 -2.21 -17.36
C ALA A 5 -5.10 -2.10 -17.36
N ARG A 6 -4.54 -0.87 -17.31
CA ARG A 6 -3.11 -0.60 -17.43
C ARG A 6 -2.53 0.24 -16.28
N GLN A 7 -3.23 0.31 -15.15
CA GLN A 7 -2.66 0.96 -13.97
C GLN A 7 -1.65 0.01 -13.33
N GLU A 8 -0.42 0.48 -13.12
CA GLU A 8 0.64 -0.32 -12.48
C GLU A 8 0.20 -0.86 -11.11
N THR A 9 -0.62 -0.09 -10.40
CA THR A 9 -1.20 -0.45 -9.09
C THR A 9 -2.28 -1.53 -9.18
N GLN A 10 -2.74 -1.92 -10.36
CA GLN A 10 -3.77 -2.94 -10.60
C GLN A 10 -3.28 -4.07 -11.52
N ALA A 11 -1.97 -4.14 -11.80
CA ALA A 11 -1.41 -5.10 -12.74
C ALA A 11 -1.69 -6.57 -12.36
N HIS A 12 -1.92 -6.85 -11.07
CA HIS A 12 -2.21 -8.18 -10.56
C HIS A 12 -3.65 -8.34 -10.08
N VAL A 13 -4.55 -7.38 -10.38
CA VAL A 13 -5.91 -7.41 -9.84
C VAL A 13 -6.62 -8.70 -10.25
N ALA A 14 -6.45 -9.13 -11.50
CA ALA A 14 -7.05 -10.35 -12.04
C ALA A 14 -6.56 -11.65 -11.35
N ILE A 15 -5.41 -11.62 -10.68
CA ILE A 15 -4.84 -12.77 -9.97
C ILE A 15 -4.86 -12.58 -8.45
N SER A 16 -5.44 -11.48 -7.96
CA SER A 16 -5.51 -11.21 -6.54
C SER A 16 -6.53 -12.14 -5.89
N LEU A 17 -6.26 -12.59 -4.65
CA LEU A 17 -7.20 -13.42 -3.90
C LEU A 17 -8.56 -12.72 -3.74
N HIS A 18 -8.57 -11.40 -3.57
CA HIS A 18 -9.82 -10.62 -3.58
C HIS A 18 -10.64 -10.84 -4.85
N SER A 19 -10.02 -10.74 -6.03
CA SER A 19 -10.74 -10.98 -7.28
C SER A 19 -11.14 -12.44 -7.48
N LEU A 20 -10.37 -13.39 -6.95
CA LEU A 20 -10.71 -14.81 -7.00
C LEU A 20 -11.87 -15.16 -6.05
N ASP A 21 -12.03 -14.40 -4.97
CA ASP A 21 -13.15 -14.49 -4.02
C ASP A 21 -14.31 -13.55 -4.39
N ASP A 22 -14.40 -13.13 -5.66
CA ASP A 22 -15.45 -12.24 -6.21
C ASP A 22 -15.60 -10.88 -5.50
N VAL A 23 -14.53 -10.39 -4.86
CA VAL A 23 -14.50 -9.06 -4.26
C VAL A 23 -14.38 -8.01 -5.36
N GLY A 24 -15.51 -7.39 -5.72
CA GLY A 24 -15.60 -6.40 -6.78
C GLY A 24 -14.98 -5.05 -6.39
N CYS A 25 -14.49 -4.29 -7.39
CA CYS A 25 -13.85 -2.99 -7.18
C CYS A 25 -14.72 -2.02 -6.36
N GLY A 26 -16.04 -2.07 -6.61
CA GLY A 26 -17.03 -1.21 -5.97
C GLY A 26 -17.29 -1.51 -4.49
N GLN A 27 -16.77 -2.61 -3.94
CA GLN A 27 -16.87 -2.90 -2.51
C GLN A 27 -15.85 -2.09 -1.70
N CYS A 28 -14.72 -1.75 -2.33
CA CYS A 28 -13.69 -0.91 -1.73
C CYS A 28 -13.81 0.55 -2.21
N HIS A 29 -14.04 0.74 -3.50
CA HIS A 29 -14.12 2.05 -4.13
C HIS A 29 -15.57 2.49 -4.36
N ASP A 30 -15.79 3.79 -4.27
CA ASP A 30 -17.01 4.45 -4.72
C ASP A 30 -16.59 5.64 -5.60
N PRO A 31 -16.88 5.62 -6.92
CA PRO A 31 -16.47 6.68 -7.84
C PRO A 31 -17.08 8.06 -7.51
N HIS A 32 -18.07 8.12 -6.63
CA HIS A 32 -18.66 9.38 -6.15
C HIS A 32 -18.13 9.80 -4.77
N ALA A 33 -17.30 8.99 -4.11
CA ALA A 33 -16.75 9.33 -2.81
C ALA A 33 -15.68 10.43 -2.93
N ALA A 34 -15.81 11.50 -2.15
CA ALA A 34 -14.82 12.58 -2.08
C ALA A 34 -13.56 12.22 -1.26
N SER A 35 -13.30 10.93 -1.04
CA SER A 35 -12.18 10.44 -0.22
C SER A 35 -10.92 10.21 -1.06
N GLU A 36 -9.78 10.19 -0.39
CA GLU A 36 -8.50 9.79 -1.00
C GLU A 36 -8.63 8.41 -1.67
N ASN A 37 -8.23 8.32 -2.94
CA ASN A 37 -8.37 7.13 -3.79
C ASN A 37 -9.82 6.62 -3.93
N MET A 38 -10.85 7.44 -3.67
CA MET A 38 -12.26 7.07 -3.83
C MET A 38 -12.68 5.89 -2.95
N LEU A 39 -12.09 5.71 -1.77
CA LEU A 39 -12.42 4.61 -0.87
C LEU A 39 -13.72 4.85 -0.10
N ARG A 40 -14.55 3.82 0.05
CA ARG A 40 -15.80 3.89 0.83
C ARG A 40 -15.58 4.20 2.31
N GLN A 41 -14.42 3.84 2.85
CA GLN A 41 -14.06 4.03 4.26
C GLN A 41 -12.56 4.30 4.38
N LYS A 42 -12.11 4.70 5.57
CA LYS A 42 -10.67 4.77 5.88
C LYS A 42 -10.03 3.39 5.66
N PRO A 43 -8.79 3.31 5.12
CA PRO A 43 -8.21 2.05 4.67
C PRO A 43 -8.22 0.93 5.73
N THR A 44 -7.79 1.22 6.96
CA THR A 44 -7.80 0.22 8.04
C THR A 44 -9.21 -0.31 8.33
N ALA A 45 -10.20 0.59 8.45
CA ALA A 45 -11.60 0.20 8.71
C ALA A 45 -12.17 -0.65 7.58
N LEU A 46 -11.86 -0.30 6.33
CA LEU A 46 -12.28 -1.04 5.15
C LEU A 46 -11.72 -2.47 5.17
N CYS A 47 -10.42 -2.65 5.43
CA CYS A 47 -9.80 -3.97 5.50
C CYS A 47 -10.42 -4.82 6.62
N THR A 48 -10.65 -4.23 7.80
CA THR A 48 -11.19 -4.95 8.96
C THR A 48 -12.68 -5.25 8.87
N SER A 49 -13.40 -4.67 7.90
CA SER A 49 -14.81 -4.99 7.66
C SER A 49 -15.01 -6.44 7.22
N CYS A 50 -14.03 -7.02 6.52
CA CYS A 50 -14.00 -8.43 6.15
C CYS A 50 -12.94 -9.22 6.96
N HIS A 51 -11.77 -8.64 7.22
CA HIS A 51 -10.69 -9.31 7.97
C HIS A 51 -10.81 -9.12 9.49
N THR A 52 -11.95 -9.51 10.06
CA THR A 52 -12.27 -9.37 11.50
C THR A 52 -11.31 -10.14 12.39
N ASN A 53 -10.87 -11.33 11.96
CA ASN A 53 -9.87 -12.12 12.67
C ASN A 53 -8.52 -11.39 12.79
N VAL A 54 -8.14 -10.65 11.75
CA VAL A 54 -6.91 -9.84 11.77
C VAL A 54 -7.09 -8.66 12.73
N ALA A 55 -8.25 -8.01 12.69
CA ALA A 55 -8.59 -6.94 13.64
C ALA A 55 -8.46 -7.41 15.10
N ALA A 56 -8.96 -8.62 15.40
CA ALA A 56 -8.84 -9.23 16.72
C ALA A 56 -7.38 -9.51 17.11
N GLN A 57 -6.54 -9.98 16.17
CA GLN A 57 -5.12 -10.19 16.44
C GLN A 57 -4.37 -8.90 16.77
N PHE A 58 -4.75 -7.78 16.14
CA PHE A 58 -4.20 -6.46 16.48
C PHE A 58 -4.79 -5.85 17.76
N ALA A 59 -5.81 -6.47 18.38
CA ALA A 59 -6.26 -6.08 19.71
C ALA A 59 -5.47 -6.77 20.83
N LEU A 60 -4.62 -7.76 20.50
CA LEU A 60 -3.80 -8.46 21.49
C LEU A 60 -2.70 -7.57 22.04
N PRO A 61 -2.27 -7.75 23.31
CA PRO A 61 -1.23 -6.90 23.94
C PRO A 61 0.11 -6.86 23.18
N ARG A 62 0.37 -7.87 22.34
CA ARG A 62 1.59 -8.03 21.57
C ARG A 62 1.21 -8.14 20.09
N HIS A 63 1.21 -7.01 19.40
CA HIS A 63 0.98 -6.93 17.96
C HIS A 63 2.05 -6.06 17.29
N HIS A 64 2.13 -6.10 15.95
CA HIS A 64 3.03 -5.23 15.22
C HIS A 64 2.60 -3.75 15.39
N PRO A 65 3.50 -2.79 15.70
CA PRO A 65 3.13 -1.43 16.10
C PRO A 65 2.71 -0.51 14.93
N THR A 66 2.16 -1.07 13.85
CA THR A 66 1.93 -0.33 12.59
C THR A 66 0.49 0.12 12.35
N MET A 67 -0.35 0.21 13.38
CA MET A 67 -1.75 0.66 13.27
C MET A 67 -1.88 2.17 12.99
N GLY A 68 -1.42 2.62 11.83
CA GLY A 68 -1.79 3.90 11.23
C GLY A 68 -3.03 3.75 10.32
N GLU A 69 -3.55 4.85 9.80
CA GLU A 69 -4.76 4.87 8.93
C GLU A 69 -4.59 4.06 7.63
N ASN A 70 -3.36 3.73 7.23
CA ASN A 70 -3.03 2.92 6.05
C ASN A 70 -2.08 1.74 6.35
N ALA A 71 -2.18 1.19 7.56
CA ALA A 71 -1.32 0.12 8.09
C ALA A 71 -1.19 -1.08 7.14
N CYS A 72 -2.32 -1.56 6.64
CA CYS A 72 -2.42 -2.80 5.87
C CYS A 72 -1.73 -2.65 4.51
N ALA A 73 -2.03 -1.55 3.82
CA ALA A 73 -1.47 -1.29 2.50
C ALA A 73 0.01 -0.88 2.53
N GLY A 74 0.59 -0.61 3.71
CA GLY A 74 2.03 -0.38 3.86
C GLY A 74 2.87 -1.62 3.54
N CYS A 75 2.30 -2.81 3.73
CA CYS A 75 2.97 -4.07 3.43
C CYS A 75 2.22 -4.95 2.42
N HIS A 76 0.90 -4.81 2.28
CA HIS A 76 0.10 -5.60 1.33
C HIS A 76 -0.37 -4.76 0.14
N ASP A 77 -0.54 -5.41 -1.00
CA ASP A 77 -1.21 -4.85 -2.17
C ASP A 77 -2.64 -5.41 -2.28
N PRO A 78 -3.68 -4.59 -2.03
CA PRO A 78 -5.07 -5.07 -2.11
C PRO A 78 -5.50 -5.44 -3.53
N HIS A 79 -4.76 -4.99 -4.56
CA HIS A 79 -4.95 -5.38 -5.96
C HIS A 79 -4.04 -6.55 -6.37
N GLY A 80 -3.44 -7.24 -5.41
CA GLY A 80 -2.61 -8.42 -5.66
C GLY A 80 -1.14 -8.11 -5.91
N SER A 81 -0.30 -9.10 -5.63
CA SER A 81 1.13 -9.07 -5.95
C SER A 81 1.58 -10.47 -6.35
N LYS A 82 2.78 -10.57 -6.93
CA LYS A 82 3.43 -11.86 -7.23
C LYS A 82 3.98 -12.55 -5.98
N ASN A 83 3.98 -11.87 -4.84
CA ASN A 83 4.49 -12.42 -3.59
C ASN A 83 3.37 -13.07 -2.81
N GLU A 84 3.74 -14.00 -1.94
CA GLU A 84 2.80 -14.65 -1.04
C GLU A 84 2.01 -13.64 -0.21
N ARG A 85 0.73 -13.94 0.01
CA ARG A 85 -0.20 -13.11 0.79
C ARG A 85 -0.29 -11.67 0.30
N ALA A 86 -0.13 -11.47 -1.01
CA ALA A 86 -0.15 -10.17 -1.67
C ALA A 86 0.83 -9.15 -1.05
N ALA A 87 1.93 -9.61 -0.45
CA ALA A 87 2.93 -8.70 0.10
C ALA A 87 3.48 -7.80 -1.01
N ARG A 88 3.55 -6.49 -0.78
CA ARG A 88 4.27 -5.58 -1.68
C ARG A 88 5.70 -6.07 -1.81
N ALA A 89 6.23 -6.04 -3.04
CA ALA A 89 7.65 -6.28 -3.22
C ALA A 89 8.40 -5.32 -2.30
N ARG A 90 9.36 -5.82 -1.52
CA ARG A 90 10.26 -4.94 -0.78
C ARG A 90 10.83 -3.98 -1.82
N ALA A 91 10.44 -2.72 -1.77
CA ALA A 91 11.06 -1.71 -2.59
C ALA A 91 12.55 -1.88 -2.33
N ARG A 92 13.34 -2.25 -3.35
CA ARG A 92 14.79 -2.08 -3.29
C ARG A 92 14.90 -0.63 -2.88
N LYS A 93 15.32 -0.35 -1.64
CA LYS A 93 15.47 1.02 -1.15
C LYS A 93 16.41 1.64 -2.18
N ARG A 94 15.89 2.37 -3.16
CA ARG A 94 16.71 3.26 -3.96
C ARG A 94 17.11 4.24 -2.90
N ALA A 95 18.36 4.08 -2.46
CA ALA A 95 18.91 4.74 -1.31
C ALA A 95 18.37 6.17 -1.32
N TRP A 96 17.68 6.52 -0.24
CA TRP A 96 17.48 7.90 0.13
C TRP A 96 18.89 8.46 0.27
N ARG A 97 19.49 8.88 -0.86
CA ARG A 97 20.57 9.84 -0.87
C ARG A 97 19.88 11.09 -0.39
N VAL A 98 19.92 11.31 0.91
CA VAL A 98 20.17 12.64 1.42
C VAL A 98 21.35 13.17 0.60
N THR A 99 21.09 13.94 -0.45
CA THR A 99 22.07 14.91 -0.88
C THR A 99 22.15 15.90 0.27
N PRO A 100 23.29 16.02 0.99
CA PRO A 100 23.44 17.12 1.92
C PRO A 100 23.43 18.38 1.05
N THR A 101 22.35 19.12 1.13
CA THR A 101 22.35 20.51 0.70
C THR A 101 23.36 21.25 1.56
N SER A 102 24.21 22.03 0.89
CA SER A 102 25.07 23.08 1.44
C SER A 102 26.11 22.69 2.50
N ARG A 103 27.36 22.50 2.08
CA ARG A 103 28.51 23.18 2.71
C ARG A 103 29.77 23.14 1.83
N ASP A 104 30.31 24.33 1.64
CA ASP A 104 31.65 24.73 1.21
C ASP A 104 32.22 24.29 -0.14
N ARG A 105 32.11 25.24 -1.07
CA ARG A 105 32.98 25.45 -2.22
C ARG A 105 34.18 26.30 -1.78
N THR A 106 35.28 25.66 -1.35
CA THR A 106 36.62 26.28 -1.22
C THR A 106 37.66 25.19 -1.52
N SER A 107 38.20 25.11 -2.75
CA SER A 107 39.42 25.77 -3.22
C SER A 107 40.71 25.35 -2.50
N THR A 108 41.36 24.28 -2.96
CA THR A 108 42.84 24.10 -2.98
C THR A 108 43.16 23.04 -4.05
N ARG A 109 43.43 23.44 -5.30
CA ARG A 109 44.78 23.66 -5.89
C ARG A 109 45.69 22.44 -5.78
N THR A 110 45.75 21.72 -6.90
CA THR A 110 46.80 20.80 -7.34
C THR A 110 48.17 21.43 -7.16
N THR A 111 49.08 20.74 -6.47
CA THR A 111 50.53 20.86 -6.66
C THR A 111 50.95 20.08 -7.89
#